data_AF-A0A818XEG2-F1
#
_entry.id   AF-A0A818XEG2-F1
#
_cell.length_a   1.000
_cell.length_b   1.000
_cell.length_c   1.000
_cell.angle_alpha   90.00
_cell.angle_beta   90.00
_cell.angle_gamma   90.00
#
_symmetry.space_group_name_H-M   'P 1'
#
loop_
_entity.id
_entity.type
_entity.pdbx_description
1 polymer ?
#
loop_
_entity_poly.entity_id
_entity_poly.type
_entity_poly.pdbx_seq_one_letter_code
_entity_poly.pdbx_strand_id
1 'polypeptide(L)'
;MTKWHECYRLSLTFDRYLGKVTGQGNDDGGDFTVDGTFSSENLRLALKRSYVAGTGDLRENLGHTSTIQLTWNSNKNQFQGKWYCNSVKILTPKLPT
;
A
#
# COMPACT_ATOMS: atom_id res chain seq x y z
N MET A 1 -4.52 21.69 5.19
CA MET A 1 -3.17 21.47 4.62
C MET A 1 -3.10 20.04 4.16
N THR A 2 -2.71 19.80 2.91
CA THR A 2 -2.53 18.44 2.37
C THR A 2 -1.11 18.00 2.70
N LYS A 3 -0.93 17.03 3.61
CA LYS A 3 0.37 16.43 3.89
C LYS A 3 0.55 15.26 2.92
N TRP A 4 1.59 15.30 2.10
CA TRP A 4 2.01 14.15 1.32
C TRP A 4 2.85 13.26 2.23
N HIS A 5 2.51 11.98 2.31
CA HIS A 5 3.31 11.00 3.01
C HIS A 5 4.30 10.40 2.00
N GLU A 6 5.58 10.67 2.20
CA GLU A 6 6.63 10.09 1.37
C GLU A 6 6.94 8.67 1.83
N CYS A 7 7.16 7.77 0.87
CA CYS A 7 7.66 6.45 1.18
C CYS A 7 9.17 6.52 1.40
N TYR A 8 9.61 6.30 2.63
CA TYR A 8 11.03 6.32 2.99
C TYR A 8 11.78 5.13 2.40
N ARG A 9 11.12 3.96 2.35
CA ARG A 9 11.69 2.74 1.79
C ARG A 9 10.58 1.89 1.18
N LEU A 10 10.81 1.41 -0.03
CA LEU A 10 9.99 0.40 -0.69
C LEU A 10 10.88 -0.59 -1.41
N SER A 11 10.66 -1.88 -1.17
CA SER A 11 11.26 -2.98 -1.93
C SER A 11 10.15 -3.83 -2.52
N LEU A 12 10.21 -4.07 -3.83
CA LEU A 12 9.28 -4.94 -4.54
C LEU A 12 10.05 -6.05 -5.26
N THR A 13 9.55 -7.26 -5.15
CA THR A 13 10.02 -8.45 -5.87
C THR A 13 8.94 -8.87 -6.85
N PHE A 14 9.33 -9.05 -8.11
CA PHE A 14 8.42 -9.45 -9.18
C PHE A 14 8.70 -10.89 -9.58
N ASP A 15 7.72 -11.77 -9.36
CA ASP A 15 7.69 -13.08 -9.98
C ASP A 15 6.94 -12.98 -11.31
N ARG A 16 7.71 -12.93 -12.40
CA ARG A 16 7.19 -12.81 -13.77
C ARG A 16 6.42 -14.05 -14.24
N TYR A 17 6.66 -15.21 -13.67
CA TYR A 17 6.02 -16.46 -14.10
C TYR A 17 4.66 -16.62 -13.44
N LEU A 18 4.56 -16.23 -12.17
CA LEU A 18 3.31 -16.26 -11.41
C LEU A 18 2.49 -14.97 -11.54
N GLY A 19 3.05 -13.93 -12.17
CA GLY A 19 2.44 -12.60 -12.19
C GLY A 19 2.23 -12.05 -10.78
N LYS A 20 3.11 -12.42 -9.83
CA LYS A 20 2.98 -12.08 -8.42
C LYS A 20 3.98 -11.00 -8.05
N VAL A 21 3.55 -10.06 -7.24
CA VAL A 21 4.40 -9.01 -6.67
C VAL A 21 4.32 -9.09 -5.16
N THR A 22 5.47 -9.14 -4.50
CA THR A 22 5.56 -9.05 -3.05
C THR A 22 6.53 -7.97 -2.64
N GLY A 23 6.44 -7.49 -1.41
CA GLY A 23 7.34 -6.46 -0.96
C GLY A 23 7.10 -6.01 0.46
N GLN A 24 7.89 -5.02 0.85
CA GLN A 24 7.78 -4.37 2.14
C GLN A 24 8.32 -2.95 2.04
N GLY A 25 7.88 -2.11 2.97
CA GLY A 25 8.34 -0.75 3.05
C GLY A 25 7.97 -0.08 4.37
N ASN A 26 8.28 1.21 4.43
CA ASN A 26 7.94 2.09 5.54
C ASN A 26 7.62 3.51 5.00
N ASP A 27 6.63 4.15 5.60
CA ASP A 27 6.38 5.59 5.47
C ASP A 27 5.97 6.18 6.83
N ASP A 28 5.46 7.41 6.82
CA ASP A 28 4.89 8.08 8.01
C ASP A 28 3.84 7.25 8.76
N GLY A 29 3.04 6.48 8.01
CA GLY A 29 2.03 5.59 8.55
C GLY A 29 2.62 4.29 9.11
N GLY A 30 3.94 4.11 9.06
CA GLY A 30 4.64 2.96 9.63
C GLY A 30 5.03 1.90 8.61
N ASP A 31 5.41 0.74 9.14
CA ASP A 31 5.87 -0.41 8.38
C ASP A 31 4.70 -1.11 7.70
N PHE A 32 4.96 -1.67 6.52
CA PHE A 32 3.96 -2.36 5.76
C PHE A 32 4.54 -3.47 4.89
N THR A 33 3.69 -4.45 4.59
CA THR A 33 3.93 -5.45 3.55
C THR A 33 3.10 -5.15 2.31
N VAL A 34 3.57 -5.66 1.18
CA VAL A 34 2.90 -5.55 -0.12
C VAL A 34 2.65 -6.96 -0.67
N ASP A 35 1.41 -7.21 -1.07
CA ASP A 35 1.01 -8.36 -1.86
C ASP A 35 0.26 -7.85 -3.10
N GLY A 36 0.55 -8.40 -4.26
CA GLY A 36 -0.02 -7.89 -5.50
C GLY A 36 0.13 -8.82 -6.68
N THR A 37 -0.41 -8.36 -7.80
CA THR A 37 -0.33 -9.03 -9.08
C THR A 37 0.11 -8.07 -10.17
N PHE A 38 0.88 -8.61 -11.12
CA PHE A 38 1.28 -7.93 -12.34
C PHE A 38 0.86 -8.76 -13.55
N SER A 39 0.16 -8.12 -14.49
CA SER A 39 -0.18 -8.72 -15.78
C SER A 39 0.59 -8.01 -16.88
N SER A 40 1.49 -8.75 -17.54
CA SER A 40 2.22 -8.27 -18.71
C SER A 40 1.33 -8.15 -19.96
N GLU A 41 0.26 -8.94 -20.04
CA GLU A 41 -0.72 -8.88 -21.14
C GLU A 41 -1.47 -7.54 -21.13
N ASN A 42 -1.92 -7.13 -19.94
CA ASN A 42 -2.78 -5.97 -19.76
C ASN A 42 -1.99 -4.73 -19.35
N LEU A 43 -0.69 -4.91 -19.06
CA LEU A 43 0.21 -3.93 -18.47
C LEU A 43 -0.40 -3.27 -17.22
N ARG A 44 -0.96 -4.10 -16.33
CA ARG A 44 -1.62 -3.68 -15.09
C ARG A 44 -0.88 -4.20 -13.87
N LEU A 45 -0.78 -3.35 -12.85
CA LEU A 45 -0.18 -3.65 -11.56
C LEU A 45 -1.22 -3.35 -10.47
N ALA A 46 -1.58 -4.36 -9.69
CA ALA A 46 -2.46 -4.23 -8.54
C ALA A 46 -1.68 -4.59 -7.28
N LEU A 47 -1.58 -3.65 -6.34
CA LEU A 47 -0.88 -3.83 -5.08
C LEU A 47 -1.85 -3.65 -3.93
N LYS A 48 -1.76 -4.52 -2.94
CA LYS A 48 -2.38 -4.38 -1.64
C LYS A 48 -1.28 -4.17 -0.62
N ARG A 49 -1.34 -3.05 0.07
CA ARG A 49 -0.45 -2.69 1.17
C ARG A 49 -1.17 -2.93 2.49
N SER A 50 -0.52 -3.63 3.41
CA SER A 50 -1.03 -3.91 4.75
C SER A 50 -0.08 -3.35 5.79
N TYR A 51 -0.55 -2.40 6.59
CA TYR A 51 0.27 -1.78 7.62
C TYR A 51 0.35 -2.66 8.87
N VAL A 52 1.53 -2.70 9.49
CA VAL A 52 1.74 -3.38 10.76
C VAL A 52 1.31 -2.44 11.88
N ALA A 53 0.23 -2.78 12.59
CA ALA A 53 -0.28 -1.98 13.70
C ALA A 53 0.81 -1.72 14.76
N GLY A 54 0.85 -0.49 15.29
CA GLY A 54 1.83 -0.11 16.32
C GLY A 54 3.16 0.43 15.79
N THR A 55 3.30 0.63 14.48
CA THR A 55 4.49 1.27 13.86
C THR A 55 4.14 2.67 13.33
N GLY A 56 5.11 3.59 13.26
CA GLY A 56 4.87 4.97 12.78
C GLY A 56 3.94 5.77 13.71
N ASP A 57 3.05 6.60 13.14
CA ASP A 57 2.05 7.33 13.92
C ASP A 57 0.93 6.41 14.40
N LEU A 58 0.89 6.15 15.71
CA LEU A 58 -0.13 5.32 16.38
C LEU A 58 -1.58 5.83 16.21
N ARG A 59 -1.77 7.10 15.84
CA ARG A 59 -3.10 7.68 15.58
C ARG A 59 -3.60 7.39 14.17
N GLU A 60 -2.69 7.10 13.24
CA GLU A 60 -2.97 6.87 11.82
C GLU A 60 -2.82 5.37 11.45
N ASN A 61 -1.86 4.68 12.08
CA ASN A 61 -1.58 3.27 11.84
C ASN A 61 -2.39 2.34 12.75
N LEU A 62 -3.66 2.18 12.39
CA LEU A 62 -4.57 1.24 13.03
C LEU A 62 -4.54 -0.17 12.39
N GLY A 63 -3.48 -0.51 11.66
CA GLY A 63 -3.39 -1.77 10.89
C GLY A 63 -4.28 -1.76 9.64
N HIS A 64 -4.44 -0.60 9.02
CA HIS A 64 -5.30 -0.46 7.85
C HIS A 64 -4.66 -1.03 6.57
N THR A 65 -5.49 -1.18 5.55
CA THR A 65 -5.04 -1.67 4.24
C THR A 65 -5.30 -0.63 3.17
N SER A 66 -4.44 -0.60 2.17
CA SER A 66 -4.66 0.22 0.99
C SER A 66 -4.43 -0.57 -0.28
N THR A 67 -5.17 -0.21 -1.32
CA THR A 67 -5.11 -0.84 -2.63
C THR A 67 -4.67 0.18 -3.65
N ILE A 68 -3.63 -0.15 -4.41
CA ILE A 68 -3.08 0.68 -5.47
C ILE A 68 -3.31 -0.07 -6.78
N GLN A 69 -3.96 0.58 -7.74
CA GLN A 69 -4.22 0.02 -9.06
C GLN A 69 -3.59 0.92 -10.11
N LEU A 70 -2.61 0.39 -10.83
CA LEU A 70 -1.83 1.11 -11.83
C LEU A 70 -1.93 0.43 -13.20
N THR A 71 -1.90 1.24 -14.23
CA THR A 71 -1.81 0.83 -15.63
C THR A 71 -0.60 1.50 -16.25
N TRP A 72 0.11 0.80 -17.14
CA TRP A 72 1.23 1.36 -17.87
C TRP A 72 0.79 2.49 -18.82
N ASN A 73 1.44 3.63 -18.73
CA ASN A 73 1.30 4.73 -19.68
C ASN A 73 2.53 4.77 -20.59
N SER A 74 2.38 4.26 -21.82
CA SER A 74 3.48 4.18 -22.79
C SER A 74 4.01 5.55 -23.22
N ASN A 75 3.17 6.58 -23.26
CA ASN A 75 3.58 7.94 -23.64
C ASN A 75 4.52 8.57 -22.61
N LYS A 76 4.40 8.19 -21.34
CA LYS A 76 5.18 8.72 -20.23
C LYS A 76 6.21 7.73 -19.66
N ASN A 77 6.25 6.52 -20.22
CA ASN A 77 7.11 5.43 -19.78
C ASN A 77 7.00 5.16 -18.25
N GLN A 78 5.79 5.21 -17.70
CA GLN A 78 5.56 5.02 -16.26
C GLN A 78 4.19 4.40 -15.97
N PHE A 79 4.06 3.72 -14.84
CA PHE A 79 2.78 3.30 -14.29
C PHE A 79 2.01 4.50 -13.71
N GLN A 80 0.70 4.53 -13.92
CA GLN A 80 -0.20 5.55 -13.39
C GLN A 80 -1.53 4.93 -12.97
N GLY A 81 -2.15 5.49 -11.95
CA GLY A 81 -3.47 5.03 -11.56
C GLY A 81 -3.92 5.57 -10.23
N LYS A 82 -4.78 4.80 -9.57
CA LYS A 82 -5.52 5.24 -8.39
C LYS A 82 -5.01 4.53 -7.14
N TRP A 83 -5.01 5.26 -6.04
CA TRP A 83 -4.77 4.75 -4.71
C TRP A 83 -6.07 4.86 -3.91
N TYR A 84 -6.53 3.72 -3.41
CA TYR A 84 -7.67 3.60 -2.52
C TYR A 84 -7.17 3.23 -1.12
N CYS A 85 -7.52 4.01 -0.11
CA CYS A 85 -7.20 3.69 1.28
C CYS A 85 -8.48 3.28 2.01
N ASN A 86 -8.44 2.15 2.72
CA ASN A 86 -9.52 1.72 3.59
C ASN A 86 -9.02 1.62 5.04
N SER A 87 -9.28 2.68 5.80
CA SER A 87 -9.01 2.74 7.24
C SER A 87 -10.22 2.29 8.03
N VAL A 88 -10.19 1.07 8.59
CA VAL A 88 -11.18 0.66 9.59
C VAL A 88 -10.70 1.18 10.95
N LYS A 89 -11.41 2.15 11.50
CA LYS A 89 -11.15 2.64 12.85
C LYS A 89 -11.73 1.64 13.84
N ILE A 90 -10.89 0.78 14.44
CA ILE A 90 -11.32 -0.06 15.55
C ILE A 90 -11.53 0.87 16.76
N LEU A 91 -12.79 1.22 17.03
CA LEU A 91 -13.15 1.87 18.27
C LEU A 91 -13.02 0.83 19.38
N THR A 92 -11.93 0.86 20.14
CA THR A 92 -11.88 0.13 21.40
C THR A 92 -13.00 0.68 22.30
N PRO A 93 -13.91 -0.18 22.81
CA PRO A 93 -14.93 0.29 23.74
C PRO A 93 -14.23 0.84 24.98
N LYS A 94 -14.58 2.07 25.37
CA LYS A 94 -14.19 2.60 26.69
C LYS A 94 -14.79 1.67 27.75
N LEU A 95 -13.94 1.03 28.53
CA LEU A 95 -14.37 0.37 29.75
C LEU A 95 -15.10 1.41 30.62
N PRO A 96 -16.30 1.11 31.14
CA PRO A 96 -16.96 2.01 32.07
C PRO A 96 -16.08 2.13 33.33
N THR A 97 -15.74 3.37 33.67
CA THR A 97 -15.18 3.76 34.98
C THR A 97 -16.19 3.59 36.08
#